data_AF-F6HY44-F1
#
_entry.id   AF-F6HY44-F1
#
_cell.length_a   1.000
_cell.length_b   1.000
_cell.length_c   1.000
_cell.angle_alpha   90.00
_cell.angle_beta   90.00
_cell.angle_gamma   90.00
#
_symmetry.space_group_name_H-M   'P 1'
#
loop_
_entity.id
_entity.type
_entity.pdbx_description
1 polymer ?
#
loop_
_entity_poly.entity_id
_entity_poly.type
_entity_poly.pdbx_seq_one_letter_code
_entity_poly.pdbx_strand_id
1 'polypeptide(L)'
;MNDSELFWRASFVPGIKNYPFRRIPKIAFMFMTKGPLPLSPLWERFFKGHKGLYSIYVHSLPSYDADFPASSVFYKRQIPSQVVEWGMMSMCDAERRLLANALLDIDNEWFILLSESCIPLHNFSIVYRYLSRSRYSFIGAFDEDSPFGRGRYNPNLAPQVNLTEWRKGSQWFEVNRKLAIDIVGDNTFYPRFKEFCRPSCYVDEHYFQTMLTILAPHLLANRTTTWVDWSRGGAHPATFGQADITKEFFKKIIEGGTCIYNNQPTSLCFLFARKFAPSALEPLLDLASEVFGY
;
A
#
# COMPACT_ATOMS: atom_id res chain seq x y z
N MET A 1 -0.20 -23.69 2.16
CA MET A 1 1.15 -23.23 1.73
C MET A 1 1.71 -22.40 2.86
N ASN A 2 2.92 -22.72 3.35
CA ASN A 2 3.59 -21.88 4.35
C ASN A 2 4.30 -20.69 3.66
N ASP A 3 4.80 -19.73 4.44
CA ASP A 3 5.42 -18.52 3.87
C ASP A 3 6.67 -18.82 3.03
N SER A 4 7.50 -19.79 3.44
CA SER A 4 8.71 -20.15 2.68
C SER A 4 8.38 -20.66 1.28
N GLU A 5 7.40 -21.57 1.17
CA GLU A 5 6.92 -22.07 -0.12
C GLU A 5 6.23 -20.97 -0.93
N LEU A 6 5.43 -20.12 -0.27
CA LEU A 6 4.72 -19.01 -0.89
C LEU A 6 5.69 -18.00 -1.50
N PHE A 7 6.69 -17.55 -0.73
CA PHE A 7 7.67 -16.56 -1.19
C PHE A 7 8.55 -17.13 -2.29
N TRP A 8 8.93 -18.41 -2.20
CA TRP A 8 9.65 -19.07 -3.27
C TRP A 8 8.85 -19.12 -4.57
N ARG A 9 7.57 -19.53 -4.53
CA ARG A 9 6.70 -19.54 -5.73
C ARG A 9 6.43 -18.14 -6.27
N ALA A 10 6.16 -17.17 -5.40
CA ALA A 10 5.83 -15.80 -5.78
C ALA A 10 7.03 -15.04 -6.39
N SER A 11 8.26 -15.46 -6.09
CA SER A 11 9.47 -14.87 -6.67
C SER A 11 9.83 -15.42 -8.06
N PHE A 12 9.03 -16.34 -8.62
CA PHE A 12 9.26 -16.86 -9.96
C PHE A 12 9.05 -15.79 -11.04
N VAL A 13 10.00 -15.73 -11.96
CA VAL A 13 9.98 -14.83 -13.12
C VAL A 13 10.02 -15.66 -14.40
N PRO A 14 9.14 -15.40 -15.38
CA PRO A 14 9.18 -16.13 -16.64
C PRO A 14 10.48 -15.84 -17.40
N GLY A 15 11.11 -16.91 -17.90
CA GLY A 15 12.27 -16.83 -18.78
C GLY A 15 11.91 -16.27 -20.16
N ILE A 16 10.74 -16.62 -20.68
CA ILE A 16 10.15 -16.03 -21.89
C ILE A 16 9.34 -14.80 -21.49
N LYS A 17 9.72 -13.61 -21.97
CA LYS A 17 9.07 -12.35 -21.56
C LYS A 17 7.71 -12.09 -22.22
N ASN A 18 7.49 -12.66 -23.40
CA ASN A 18 6.22 -12.52 -24.12
C ASN A 18 5.22 -13.58 -23.66
N TYR A 19 4.00 -13.16 -23.37
CA TYR A 19 2.92 -14.07 -23.01
C TYR A 19 2.33 -14.73 -24.26
N PRO A 20 2.05 -16.05 -24.24
CA PRO A 20 1.44 -16.75 -25.38
C PRO A 20 -0.09 -16.51 -25.47
N PHE A 21 -0.64 -15.60 -24.68
CA PHE A 21 -2.05 -15.24 -24.65
C PHE A 21 -2.23 -13.74 -24.43
N ARG A 22 -3.42 -13.23 -24.77
CA ARG A 22 -3.77 -11.84 -24.50
C ARG A 22 -3.97 -11.64 -22.99
N ARG A 23 -3.02 -10.96 -22.37
CA ARG A 23 -3.06 -10.59 -20.96
C ARG A 23 -3.69 -9.22 -20.76
N ILE A 24 -4.53 -9.09 -19.74
CA ILE A 24 -5.08 -7.80 -19.30
C ILE A 24 -4.48 -7.52 -17.92
N PRO A 25 -3.55 -6.56 -17.81
CA PRO A 25 -2.95 -6.21 -16.52
C PRO A 25 -3.99 -5.81 -15.48
N LYS A 26 -3.78 -6.23 -14.24
CA LYS A 26 -4.63 -5.94 -13.09
C LYS A 26 -3.88 -5.14 -12.03
N ILE A 27 -4.66 -4.41 -11.25
CA ILE A 27 -4.21 -3.85 -9.97
C ILE A 27 -4.63 -4.78 -8.83
N ALA A 28 -3.67 -5.23 -8.03
CA ALA A 28 -3.91 -5.93 -6.79
C ALA A 28 -4.15 -4.92 -5.65
N PHE A 29 -5.38 -4.86 -5.14
CA PHE A 29 -5.74 -4.11 -3.94
C PHE A 29 -5.57 -5.01 -2.72
N MET A 30 -4.56 -4.70 -1.91
CA MET A 30 -4.17 -5.49 -0.75
C MET A 30 -4.58 -4.75 0.52
N PHE A 31 -5.57 -5.28 1.23
CA PHE A 31 -6.08 -4.72 2.47
C PHE A 31 -5.44 -5.42 3.65
N MET A 32 -4.69 -4.69 4.46
CA MET A 32 -4.21 -5.16 5.75
C MET A 32 -5.06 -4.52 6.86
N THR A 33 -5.81 -5.34 7.58
CA THR A 33 -6.83 -4.89 8.54
C THR A 33 -6.68 -5.60 9.87
N LYS A 34 -7.23 -5.02 10.94
CA LYS A 34 -7.42 -5.75 12.21
C LYS A 34 -8.67 -6.61 12.19
N GLY A 35 -9.72 -6.21 11.48
CA GLY A 35 -10.99 -6.94 11.43
C GLY A 35 -11.87 -6.46 10.28
N PRO A 36 -13.10 -5.98 10.57
CA PRO A 36 -14.07 -5.66 9.53
C PRO A 36 -13.61 -4.51 8.62
N LEU A 37 -14.18 -4.47 7.42
CA LEU A 37 -14.04 -3.40 6.44
C LEU A 37 -15.30 -2.51 6.47
N PRO A 38 -15.41 -1.57 7.42
CA PRO A 38 -16.61 -0.72 7.55
C PRO A 38 -16.84 0.15 6.30
N LEU A 39 -15.77 0.50 5.59
CA LEU A 39 -15.85 1.31 4.37
C LEU A 39 -16.05 0.45 3.10
N SER A 40 -16.29 -0.85 3.23
CA SER A 40 -16.48 -1.75 2.07
C SER A 40 -17.60 -1.30 1.11
N PRO A 41 -18.74 -0.72 1.54
CA PRO A 41 -19.76 -0.26 0.58
C PRO A 41 -19.27 0.85 -0.36
N LEU A 42 -18.37 1.72 0.11
CA LEU A 42 -17.73 2.74 -0.73
C LEU A 42 -16.81 2.09 -1.77
N TRP A 43 -16.03 1.10 -1.35
CA TRP A 43 -15.16 0.32 -2.24
C TRP A 43 -15.98 -0.49 -3.26
N GLU A 44 -17.14 -1.02 -2.89
CA GLU A 44 -18.04 -1.69 -3.84
C GLU A 44 -18.50 -0.76 -4.97
N ARG A 45 -18.82 0.51 -4.67
CA ARG A 45 -19.11 1.52 -5.71
C ARG A 45 -17.89 1.78 -6.59
N PHE A 46 -16.71 1.99 -5.99
CA PHE A 46 -15.45 2.20 -6.72
C PHE A 46 -15.13 1.07 -7.71
N PHE A 47 -15.33 -0.18 -7.32
CA PHE A 47 -15.02 -1.35 -8.15
C PHE A 47 -16.10 -1.71 -9.18
N LYS A 48 -17.32 -1.17 -9.04
CA LYS A 48 -18.45 -1.52 -9.89
C LYS A 48 -18.13 -1.27 -11.37
N GLY A 49 -18.40 -2.28 -12.21
CA GLY A 49 -18.16 -2.20 -13.67
C GLY A 49 -16.73 -2.48 -14.12
N HIS A 50 -15.77 -2.71 -13.21
CA HIS A 50 -14.34 -2.84 -13.56
C HIS A 50 -13.79 -4.28 -13.36
N LYS A 51 -14.67 -5.29 -13.31
CA LYS A 51 -14.26 -6.70 -13.16
C LYS A 51 -13.24 -7.09 -14.24
N GLY A 52 -12.17 -7.77 -13.83
CA GLY A 52 -11.09 -8.19 -14.72
C GLY A 52 -9.90 -7.23 -14.80
N LEU A 53 -10.02 -6.01 -14.23
CA LEU A 53 -8.92 -5.03 -14.12
C LEU A 53 -8.32 -4.95 -12.71
N TYR A 54 -8.86 -5.71 -11.76
CA TYR A 54 -8.39 -5.71 -10.39
C TYR A 54 -8.55 -7.09 -9.73
N SER A 55 -7.76 -7.28 -8.68
CA SER A 55 -7.85 -8.39 -7.74
C SER A 55 -7.83 -7.83 -6.31
N ILE A 56 -8.47 -8.51 -5.35
CA ILE A 56 -8.54 -8.08 -3.94
C ILE A 56 -7.96 -9.17 -3.06
N TYR A 57 -7.10 -8.78 -2.11
CA TYR A 57 -6.50 -9.65 -1.11
C TYR A 57 -6.66 -9.01 0.26
N VAL A 58 -7.07 -9.77 1.26
CA VAL A 58 -7.32 -9.26 2.61
C VAL A 58 -6.50 -10.06 3.62
N HIS A 59 -5.66 -9.37 4.37
CA HIS A 59 -4.98 -9.91 5.54
C HIS A 59 -5.62 -9.30 6.79
N SER A 60 -6.30 -10.12 7.59
CA SER A 60 -6.95 -9.72 8.84
C SER A 60 -6.35 -10.43 10.05
N LEU A 61 -6.83 -10.15 11.27
CA LEU A 61 -6.50 -11.00 12.41
C LEU A 61 -6.92 -12.46 12.13
N PRO A 62 -6.10 -13.48 12.49
CA PRO A 62 -6.46 -14.88 12.25
C PRO A 62 -7.76 -15.31 12.95
N SER A 63 -8.13 -14.65 14.04
CA SER A 63 -9.36 -14.90 14.78
C SER A 63 -10.59 -14.20 14.19
N TYR A 64 -10.43 -13.34 13.19
CA TYR A 64 -11.53 -12.64 12.55
C TYR A 64 -12.08 -13.47 11.39
N ASP A 65 -13.34 -13.89 11.52
CA ASP A 65 -14.07 -14.53 10.44
C ASP A 65 -14.83 -13.49 9.61
N ALA A 66 -14.61 -13.49 8.31
CA ALA A 66 -15.13 -12.49 7.40
C ALA A 66 -16.44 -12.94 6.77
N ASP A 67 -17.55 -12.32 7.17
CA ASP A 67 -18.88 -12.64 6.66
C ASP A 67 -19.29 -11.65 5.56
N PHE A 68 -18.77 -11.86 4.34
CA PHE A 68 -19.20 -11.12 3.16
C PHE A 68 -20.22 -11.94 2.35
N PRO A 69 -21.29 -11.33 1.82
CA PRO A 69 -22.21 -12.02 0.93
C PRO A 69 -21.52 -12.37 -0.39
N ALA A 70 -21.98 -13.44 -1.07
CA ALA A 70 -21.41 -13.90 -2.34
C ALA A 70 -21.43 -12.84 -3.47
N SER A 71 -22.29 -11.83 -3.37
CA SER A 71 -22.35 -10.69 -4.28
C SER A 71 -21.23 -9.66 -4.07
N SER A 72 -20.62 -9.63 -2.88
CA SER A 72 -19.60 -8.65 -2.53
C SER A 72 -18.30 -8.90 -3.28
N VAL A 73 -17.59 -7.83 -3.64
CA VAL A 73 -16.24 -7.90 -4.20
C VAL A 73 -15.23 -8.50 -3.22
N PHE A 74 -15.52 -8.42 -1.92
CA PHE A 74 -14.71 -8.94 -0.82
C PHE A 74 -15.01 -10.41 -0.46
N TYR A 75 -15.97 -11.04 -1.14
CA TYR A 75 -16.27 -12.46 -0.92
C TYR A 75 -15.05 -13.35 -1.19
N LYS A 76 -14.65 -14.14 -0.20
CA LYS A 76 -13.52 -15.08 -0.25
C LYS A 76 -12.21 -14.44 -0.75
N ARG A 77 -11.88 -13.26 -0.22
CA ARG A 77 -10.64 -12.53 -0.55
C ARG A 77 -9.55 -12.63 0.53
N GLN A 78 -9.86 -13.28 1.64
CA GLN A 78 -8.96 -13.47 2.77
C GLN A 78 -7.80 -14.40 2.36
N ILE A 79 -6.58 -13.98 2.66
CA ILE A 79 -5.39 -14.82 2.55
C ILE A 79 -5.15 -15.54 3.89
N PRO A 80 -4.36 -16.62 3.93
CA PRO A 80 -3.87 -17.15 5.20
C PRO A 80 -3.12 -16.05 5.97
N SER A 81 -3.65 -15.62 7.10
CA SER A 81 -3.12 -14.51 7.90
C SER A 81 -2.38 -14.97 9.14
N GLN A 82 -1.52 -14.10 9.67
CA GLN A 82 -0.84 -14.28 10.96
C GLN A 82 -1.02 -13.05 11.86
N VAL A 83 -0.69 -13.17 13.14
CA VAL A 83 -0.77 -12.04 14.08
C VAL A 83 0.26 -10.98 13.69
N VAL A 84 -0.14 -9.71 13.77
CA VAL A 84 0.68 -8.55 13.42
C VAL A 84 0.79 -7.62 14.62
N GLU A 85 2.02 -7.34 15.01
CA GLU A 85 2.36 -6.37 16.04
C GLU A 85 2.90 -5.07 15.42
N TRP A 86 2.51 -3.94 16.01
CA TRP A 86 2.87 -2.62 15.50
C TRP A 86 4.37 -2.33 15.66
N GLY A 87 5.00 -1.85 14.59
CA GLY A 87 6.43 -1.51 14.55
C GLY A 87 7.38 -2.71 14.57
N MET A 88 6.86 -3.93 14.55
CA MET A 88 7.61 -5.20 14.58
C MET A 88 7.68 -5.81 13.17
N MET A 89 8.63 -6.71 12.94
CA MET A 89 8.82 -7.37 11.62
C MET A 89 7.57 -8.13 11.13
N SER A 90 6.70 -8.57 12.05
CA SER A 90 5.40 -9.18 11.71
C SER A 90 4.53 -8.30 10.80
N MET A 91 4.69 -6.97 10.86
CA MET A 91 4.01 -6.02 9.98
C MET A 91 4.48 -6.21 8.53
N CYS A 92 5.79 -6.14 8.30
CA CYS A 92 6.36 -6.40 6.97
C CYS A 92 6.15 -7.84 6.51
N ASP A 93 6.11 -8.82 7.42
CA ASP A 93 5.78 -10.21 7.08
C ASP A 93 4.35 -10.31 6.51
N ALA A 94 3.38 -9.58 7.08
CA ALA A 94 2.02 -9.51 6.54
C ALA A 94 1.95 -8.82 5.17
N GLU A 95 2.72 -7.75 4.98
CA GLU A 95 2.83 -7.05 3.69
C GLU A 95 3.46 -7.95 2.62
N ARG A 96 4.56 -8.65 2.95
CA ARG A 96 5.17 -9.66 2.07
C ARG A 96 4.20 -10.79 1.75
N ARG A 97 3.37 -11.21 2.72
CA ARG A 97 2.35 -12.25 2.50
C ARG A 97 1.24 -11.80 1.57
N LEU A 98 0.77 -10.56 1.69
CA LEU A 98 -0.17 -9.95 0.75
C LEU A 98 0.43 -9.89 -0.65
N LEU A 99 1.65 -9.34 -0.79
CA LEU A 99 2.37 -9.27 -2.07
C LEU A 99 2.54 -10.65 -2.68
N ALA A 100 2.97 -11.63 -1.91
CA ALA A 100 3.24 -12.97 -2.42
C ALA A 100 1.98 -13.68 -2.90
N ASN A 101 0.86 -13.60 -2.16
CA ASN A 101 -0.42 -14.15 -2.63
C ASN A 101 -0.92 -13.42 -3.89
N ALA A 102 -0.71 -12.10 -3.97
CA ALA A 102 -1.08 -11.31 -5.14
C ALA A 102 -0.21 -11.63 -6.36
N LEU A 103 1.07 -11.92 -6.18
CA LEU A 103 2.02 -12.25 -7.25
C LEU A 103 1.72 -13.59 -7.93
N LEU A 104 1.02 -14.50 -7.24
CA LEU A 104 0.57 -15.78 -7.82
C LEU A 104 -0.43 -15.59 -8.97
N ASP A 105 -1.19 -14.48 -8.99
CA ASP A 105 -1.93 -14.08 -10.18
C ASP A 105 -0.97 -13.39 -11.14
N ILE A 106 -0.72 -14.05 -12.27
CA ILE A 106 0.20 -13.56 -13.31
C ILE A 106 -0.31 -12.28 -13.95
N ASP A 107 -1.60 -11.93 -13.86
CA ASP A 107 -2.18 -10.72 -14.43
C ASP A 107 -1.93 -9.47 -13.57
N ASN A 108 -1.63 -9.63 -12.28
CA ASN A 108 -1.35 -8.50 -11.40
C ASN A 108 0.00 -7.84 -11.77
N GLU A 109 -0.04 -6.54 -12.06
CA GLU A 109 1.14 -5.71 -12.38
C GLU A 109 1.45 -4.64 -11.33
N TRP A 110 0.42 -4.14 -10.64
CA TRP A 110 0.55 -3.06 -9.67
C TRP A 110 -0.09 -3.49 -8.35
N PHE A 111 0.57 -3.22 -7.24
CA PHE A 111 0.23 -3.76 -5.93
C PHE A 111 0.10 -2.62 -4.94
N ILE A 112 -1.11 -2.38 -4.44
CA ILE A 112 -1.43 -1.25 -3.57
C ILE A 112 -1.73 -1.78 -2.17
N LEU A 113 -1.03 -1.27 -1.16
CA LEU A 113 -1.32 -1.55 0.24
C LEU A 113 -2.31 -0.52 0.81
N LEU A 114 -3.39 -1.00 1.42
CA LEU A 114 -4.47 -0.22 2.01
C LEU A 114 -4.87 -0.79 3.38
N SER A 115 -5.58 -0.01 4.19
CA SER A 115 -6.22 -0.48 5.43
C SER A 115 -7.73 -0.36 5.38
N GLU A 116 -8.39 -0.83 6.45
CA GLU A 116 -9.84 -0.71 6.66
C GLU A 116 -10.35 0.74 6.73
N SER A 117 -9.43 1.70 6.84
CA SER A 117 -9.71 3.12 7.02
C SER A 117 -9.22 3.99 5.87
N CYS A 118 -8.87 3.36 4.74
CA CYS A 118 -8.53 4.02 3.49
C CYS A 118 -9.77 4.18 2.59
N ILE A 119 -9.80 5.27 1.82
CA ILE A 119 -10.81 5.50 0.78
C ILE A 119 -10.13 5.83 -0.56
N PRO A 120 -10.78 5.54 -1.71
CA PRO A 120 -10.40 6.11 -3.00
C PRO A 120 -10.82 7.59 -3.07
N LEU A 121 -10.01 8.43 -3.71
CA LEU A 121 -10.31 9.85 -3.95
C LEU A 121 -10.83 10.11 -5.38
N HIS A 122 -10.65 9.15 -6.27
CA HIS A 122 -10.98 9.25 -7.69
C HIS A 122 -11.57 7.94 -8.19
N ASN A 123 -12.33 7.99 -9.27
CA ASN A 123 -12.87 6.78 -9.90
C ASN A 123 -11.78 5.81 -10.39
N PHE A 124 -12.16 4.54 -10.53
CA PHE A 124 -11.27 3.45 -10.89
C PHE A 124 -10.51 3.72 -12.20
N SER A 125 -11.18 4.28 -13.21
CA SER A 125 -10.56 4.56 -14.51
C SER A 125 -9.44 5.60 -14.44
N ILE A 126 -9.52 6.57 -13.51
CA ILE A 126 -8.42 7.51 -13.24
C ILE A 126 -7.28 6.77 -12.52
N VAL A 127 -7.58 6.06 -11.43
CA VAL A 127 -6.59 5.31 -10.64
C VAL A 127 -5.83 4.32 -11.52
N TYR A 128 -6.55 3.54 -12.32
CA TYR A 128 -5.97 2.55 -13.20
C TYR A 128 -5.03 3.17 -14.23
N ARG A 129 -5.45 4.25 -14.91
CA ARG A 129 -4.61 4.95 -15.89
C ARG A 129 -3.40 5.62 -15.27
N TYR A 130 -3.54 6.16 -14.05
CA TYR A 130 -2.44 6.79 -13.33
C TYR A 130 -1.36 5.77 -12.99
N LEU A 131 -1.73 4.62 -12.42
CA LEU A 131 -0.74 3.60 -12.05
C LEU A 131 -0.16 2.90 -13.29
N SER A 132 -1.02 2.52 -14.23
CA SER A 132 -0.58 1.76 -15.42
C SER A 132 0.30 2.53 -16.39
N ARG A 133 0.29 3.86 -16.34
CA ARG A 133 1.14 4.73 -17.16
C ARG A 133 2.31 5.32 -16.39
N SER A 134 2.44 5.02 -15.10
CA SER A 134 3.57 5.49 -14.31
C SER A 134 4.85 4.75 -14.71
N ARG A 135 5.96 5.48 -14.78
CA ARG A 135 7.31 4.91 -14.90
C ARG A 135 7.87 4.49 -13.54
N TYR A 136 7.25 4.96 -12.47
CA TYR A 136 7.73 4.85 -11.10
C TYR A 136 6.70 4.14 -10.22
N SER A 137 7.19 3.45 -9.19
CA SER A 137 6.40 2.98 -8.08
C SER A 137 6.34 4.01 -6.96
N PHE A 138 5.22 4.06 -6.26
CA PHE A 138 4.93 5.07 -5.25
C PHE A 138 5.22 4.56 -3.83
N ILE A 139 6.50 4.50 -3.51
CA ILE A 139 6.99 4.38 -2.13
C ILE A 139 7.57 5.73 -1.70
N GLY A 140 7.15 6.23 -0.53
CA GLY A 140 7.80 7.37 0.08
C GLY A 140 9.15 6.92 0.65
N ALA A 141 10.26 7.49 0.19
CA ALA A 141 11.59 7.17 0.68
C ALA A 141 12.44 8.44 0.71
N PHE A 142 12.76 8.92 1.90
CA PHE A 142 13.50 10.15 2.10
C PHE A 142 14.47 10.02 3.27
N ASP A 143 15.55 10.79 3.20
CA ASP A 143 16.51 10.93 4.28
C ASP A 143 16.05 12.09 5.17
N GLU A 144 15.86 11.83 6.46
CA GLU A 144 15.33 12.78 7.42
C GLU A 144 16.28 12.89 8.62
N ASP A 145 16.91 14.04 8.77
CA ASP A 145 17.80 14.32 9.90
C ASP A 145 16.99 14.69 11.15
N SER A 146 16.37 13.68 11.76
CA SER A 146 15.52 13.83 12.94
C SER A 146 15.57 12.58 13.83
N PRO A 147 15.08 12.67 15.10
CA PRO A 147 14.91 11.51 15.97
C PRO A 147 14.01 10.40 15.38
N PHE A 148 13.14 10.73 14.43
CA PHE A 148 12.23 9.80 13.77
C PHE A 148 12.74 9.27 12.43
N GLY A 149 13.81 9.84 11.89
CA GLY A 149 14.49 9.41 10.68
C GLY A 149 15.83 8.75 11.00
N ARG A 150 16.93 9.48 10.81
CA ARG A 150 18.29 9.02 11.15
C ARG A 150 18.46 8.60 12.61
N GLY A 151 17.72 9.21 13.55
CA GLY A 151 17.76 8.84 14.96
C GLY A 151 17.25 7.43 15.27
N ARG A 152 16.55 6.79 14.34
CA ARG A 152 16.10 5.39 14.45
C ARG A 152 17.07 4.37 13.82
N TYR A 153 18.14 4.84 13.17
CA TYR A 153 19.13 3.97 12.56
C TYR A 153 19.94 3.21 13.61
N ASN A 154 20.13 1.91 13.38
CA ASN A 154 20.97 1.06 14.21
C ASN A 154 22.31 0.78 13.48
N PRO A 155 23.48 1.16 14.05
CA PRO A 155 24.78 0.91 13.43
C PRO A 155 25.07 -0.56 13.09
N ASN A 156 24.44 -1.52 13.76
CA ASN A 156 24.59 -2.95 13.48
C ASN A 156 23.94 -3.40 12.15
N LEU A 157 23.21 -2.50 11.47
CA LEU A 157 22.74 -2.72 10.10
C LEU A 157 23.89 -2.64 9.07
N ALA A 158 25.01 -2.01 9.43
CA ALA A 158 26.21 -2.01 8.59
C ALA A 158 26.89 -3.40 8.58
N PRO A 159 27.55 -3.79 7.48
CA PRO A 159 27.74 -3.02 6.25
C PRO A 159 26.58 -3.14 5.24
N GLN A 160 25.54 -3.95 5.51
CA GLN A 160 24.44 -4.18 4.56
C GLN A 160 23.62 -2.91 4.28
N VAL A 161 23.46 -2.06 5.29
CA VAL A 161 22.82 -0.75 5.16
C VAL A 161 23.65 0.25 5.92
N ASN A 162 24.20 1.23 5.24
CA ASN A 162 24.88 2.36 5.87
C ASN A 162 23.89 3.48 6.22
N LEU A 163 24.26 4.35 7.16
CA LEU A 163 23.43 5.49 7.54
C LEU A 163 23.06 6.39 6.35
N THR A 164 23.95 6.54 5.37
CA THR A 164 23.71 7.33 4.15
C THR A 164 22.65 6.72 3.23
N GLU A 165 22.40 5.42 3.37
CA GLU A 165 21.40 4.67 2.61
C GLU A 165 20.07 4.54 3.36
N TRP A 166 20.07 4.78 4.68
CA TRP A 166 18.89 4.73 5.53
C TRP A 166 17.79 5.67 5.04
N ARG A 167 16.59 5.15 4.81
CA ARG A 167 15.43 5.95 4.41
C ARG A 167 14.28 5.75 5.38
N LYS A 168 13.51 6.82 5.55
CA LYS A 168 12.20 6.85 6.19
C LYS A 168 11.12 6.98 5.12
N GLY A 169 9.94 6.47 5.41
CA GLY A 169 8.75 6.73 4.62
C GLY A 169 7.48 6.26 5.30
N SER A 170 6.41 6.22 4.51
CA SER A 170 5.15 5.65 4.98
C SER A 170 5.12 4.15 4.71
N GLN A 171 4.45 3.43 5.60
CA GLN A 171 4.02 2.05 5.38
C GLN A 171 3.22 1.88 4.07
N TRP A 172 2.37 2.85 3.71
CA TRP A 172 1.47 2.72 2.57
C TRP A 172 2.21 2.97 1.26
N PHE A 173 2.17 1.99 0.36
CA PHE A 173 2.85 2.04 -0.92
C PHE A 173 1.97 1.54 -2.07
N GLU A 174 2.37 1.94 -3.29
CA GLU A 174 2.13 1.16 -4.50
C GLU A 174 3.48 0.72 -5.06
N VAL A 175 3.56 -0.53 -5.51
CA VAL A 175 4.74 -1.05 -6.21
C VAL A 175 4.34 -1.83 -7.46
N ASN A 176 5.19 -1.78 -8.48
CA ASN A 176 5.04 -2.61 -9.66
C ASN A 176 5.47 -4.06 -9.39
N ARG A 177 5.18 -4.95 -10.33
CA ARG A 177 5.48 -6.38 -10.21
C ARG A 177 6.96 -6.68 -9.97
N LYS A 178 7.87 -5.95 -10.61
CA LYS A 178 9.30 -6.15 -10.40
C LYS A 178 9.68 -5.89 -8.94
N LEU A 179 9.28 -4.75 -8.39
CA LEU A 179 9.61 -4.38 -7.01
C LEU A 179 8.88 -5.25 -5.99
N ALA A 180 7.65 -5.69 -6.29
CA ALA A 180 6.94 -6.69 -5.49
C ALA A 180 7.72 -8.02 -5.38
N ILE A 181 8.30 -8.49 -6.50
CA ILE A 181 9.16 -9.68 -6.53
C ILE A 181 10.45 -9.44 -5.72
N ASP A 182 11.09 -8.28 -5.90
CA ASP A 182 12.30 -7.91 -5.16
C ASP A 182 12.03 -7.90 -3.63
N ILE A 183 10.86 -7.40 -3.18
CA ILE A 183 10.43 -7.42 -1.78
C ILE A 183 10.22 -8.85 -1.25
N VAL A 184 9.45 -9.67 -1.98
CA VAL A 184 9.11 -11.02 -1.52
C VAL A 184 10.32 -11.94 -1.54
N GLY A 185 11.22 -11.75 -2.51
CA GLY A 185 12.46 -12.50 -2.66
C GLY A 185 13.60 -12.06 -1.75
N ASP A 186 13.45 -11.00 -0.95
CA ASP A 186 14.57 -10.50 -0.15
C ASP A 186 14.99 -11.47 0.96
N ASN A 187 16.26 -11.85 0.88
CA ASN A 187 17.00 -12.68 1.83
C ASN A 187 18.26 -11.98 2.36
N THR A 188 18.54 -10.75 1.91
CA THR A 188 19.76 -10.00 2.23
C THR A 188 19.50 -8.98 3.34
N PHE A 189 18.46 -8.16 3.19
CA PHE A 189 18.16 -7.08 4.12
C PHE A 189 17.22 -7.55 5.24
N TYR A 190 16.23 -8.37 4.92
CA TYR A 190 15.26 -8.93 5.85
C TYR A 190 15.85 -9.44 7.17
N PRO A 191 16.85 -10.34 7.19
CA PRO A 191 17.39 -10.84 8.46
C PRO A 191 17.99 -9.72 9.31
N ARG A 192 18.64 -8.72 8.68
CA ARG A 192 19.22 -7.57 9.38
C ARG A 192 18.16 -6.68 9.99
N PHE A 193 17.12 -6.34 9.23
CA PHE A 193 16.00 -5.55 9.76
C PHE A 193 15.25 -6.29 10.87
N LYS A 194 15.06 -7.61 10.72
CA LYS A 194 14.38 -8.43 11.74
C LYS A 194 15.15 -8.46 13.06
N GLU A 195 16.48 -8.50 12.97
CA GLU A 195 17.34 -8.54 14.12
C GLU A 195 17.49 -7.16 14.78
N PHE A 196 17.79 -6.12 14.00
CA PHE A 196 18.29 -4.84 14.50
C PHE A 196 17.29 -3.68 14.45
N CYS A 197 16.19 -3.78 13.69
CA CYS A 197 15.13 -2.76 13.63
C CYS A 197 13.91 -3.22 14.44
N ARG A 198 14.00 -3.08 15.76
CA ARG A 198 12.91 -3.31 16.72
C ARG A 198 12.42 -1.97 17.28
N PRO A 199 11.21 -1.87 17.84
CA PRO A 199 10.74 -0.64 18.47
C PRO A 199 11.82 -0.01 19.37
N SER A 200 12.12 1.28 19.23
CA SER A 200 11.40 2.35 18.52
C SER A 200 11.78 2.58 17.04
N CYS A 201 12.33 1.59 16.33
CA CYS A 201 12.67 1.69 14.91
C CYS A 201 11.44 1.81 13.98
N TYR A 202 10.37 1.04 14.23
CA TYR A 202 9.18 0.93 13.36
C TYR A 202 9.53 0.49 11.93
N VAL A 203 9.80 -0.81 11.80
CA VAL A 203 10.38 -1.42 10.59
C VAL A 203 9.61 -1.17 9.29
N ASP A 204 8.28 -1.07 9.36
CA ASP A 204 7.39 -0.79 8.22
C ASP A 204 7.56 0.62 7.62
N GLU A 205 8.19 1.54 8.36
CA GLU A 205 8.51 2.90 7.90
C GLU A 205 9.94 3.04 7.35
N HIS A 206 10.74 1.96 7.37
CA HIS A 206 12.16 2.03 6.98
C HIS A 206 12.66 0.90 6.07
N TYR A 207 12.15 -0.33 6.23
CA TYR A 207 12.72 -1.51 5.58
C TYR A 207 12.60 -1.46 4.06
N PHE A 208 11.39 -1.46 3.51
CA PHE A 208 11.21 -1.43 2.06
C PHE A 208 11.74 -0.14 1.43
N GLN A 209 11.61 0.98 2.13
CA GLN A 209 12.09 2.28 1.70
C GLN A 209 13.60 2.26 1.50
N THR A 210 14.33 1.75 2.49
CA THR A 210 15.79 1.64 2.45
C THR A 210 16.24 0.61 1.43
N MET A 211 15.69 -0.61 1.49
CA MET A 211 16.04 -1.70 0.58
C MET A 211 15.83 -1.31 -0.88
N LEU A 212 14.67 -0.75 -1.24
CA LEU A 212 14.39 -0.38 -2.62
C LEU A 212 15.20 0.84 -3.08
N THR A 213 15.57 1.75 -2.17
CA THR A 213 16.47 2.87 -2.50
C THR A 213 17.87 2.38 -2.84
N ILE A 214 18.34 1.30 -2.20
CA ILE A 214 19.62 0.66 -2.52
C ILE A 214 19.52 -0.10 -3.85
N LEU A 215 18.47 -0.90 -4.03
CA LEU A 215 18.36 -1.82 -5.18
C LEU A 215 17.89 -1.17 -6.48
N ALA A 216 16.94 -0.24 -6.42
CA ALA A 216 16.24 0.26 -7.60
C ALA A 216 15.78 1.73 -7.47
N PRO A 217 16.67 2.68 -7.10
CA PRO A 217 16.27 4.07 -6.84
C PRO A 217 15.64 4.75 -8.07
N HIS A 218 16.04 4.34 -9.28
CA HIS A 218 15.54 4.86 -10.55
C HIS A 218 14.09 4.44 -10.86
N LEU A 219 13.49 3.53 -10.06
CA LEU A 219 12.10 3.12 -10.19
C LEU A 219 11.18 3.76 -9.13
N LEU A 220 11.71 4.60 -8.23
CA LEU A 220 10.94 5.15 -7.11
C LEU A 220 10.51 6.60 -7.37
N ALA A 221 9.25 6.90 -7.09
CA ALA A 221 8.74 8.27 -7.12
C ALA A 221 9.12 9.08 -5.86
N ASN A 222 9.64 8.42 -4.82
CA ASN A 222 9.92 9.01 -3.49
C ASN A 222 8.73 9.73 -2.86
N ARG A 223 7.51 9.28 -3.19
CA ARG A 223 6.24 9.75 -2.62
C ARG A 223 5.23 8.60 -2.63
N THR A 224 4.21 8.70 -1.79
CA THR A 224 3.07 7.77 -1.80
C THR A 224 1.91 8.33 -2.62
N THR A 225 0.97 7.47 -3.00
CA THR A 225 -0.34 7.86 -3.55
C THR A 225 -1.41 8.04 -2.48
N THR A 226 -1.06 7.95 -1.20
CA THR A 226 -2.02 7.96 -0.08
C THR A 226 -1.84 9.22 0.76
N TRP A 227 -2.83 10.09 0.72
CA TRP A 227 -2.88 11.29 1.55
C TRP A 227 -3.09 10.93 3.02
N VAL A 228 -2.36 11.63 3.90
CA VAL A 228 -2.40 11.51 5.35
C VAL A 228 -2.30 12.89 5.98
N ASP A 229 -3.10 13.14 7.01
CA ASP A 229 -3.01 14.38 7.79
C ASP A 229 -2.30 14.14 9.12
N TRP A 230 -1.13 14.75 9.27
CA TRP A 230 -0.32 14.72 10.49
C TRP A 230 -0.42 16.02 11.31
N SER A 231 -1.29 16.97 10.93
CA SER A 231 -1.41 18.28 11.58
C SER A 231 -1.81 18.21 13.06
N ARG A 232 -2.50 17.14 13.48
CA ARG A 232 -2.89 16.89 14.88
C ARG A 232 -1.75 16.35 15.76
N GLY A 233 -0.59 16.01 15.17
CA GLY A 233 0.55 15.43 15.87
C GLY A 233 0.34 14.01 16.41
N GLY A 234 1.34 13.49 17.13
CA GLY A 234 1.30 12.15 17.73
C GLY A 234 1.85 11.03 16.84
N ALA A 235 1.69 9.79 17.30
CA ALA A 235 2.20 8.59 16.61
C ALA A 235 1.28 8.08 15.48
N HIS A 236 0.10 8.68 15.31
CA HIS A 236 -0.89 8.30 14.31
C HIS A 236 -1.48 9.54 13.64
N PRO A 237 -1.81 9.49 12.33
CA PRO A 237 -2.43 10.61 11.65
C PRO A 237 -3.86 10.84 12.16
N ALA A 238 -4.39 12.03 11.84
CA ALA A 238 -5.77 12.41 12.13
C ALA A 238 -6.78 11.38 11.61
N THR A 239 -7.80 11.11 12.42
CA THR A 239 -8.96 10.31 12.03
C THR A 239 -10.16 11.22 11.83
N PHE A 240 -10.80 11.09 10.67
CA PHE A 240 -11.95 11.88 10.23
C PHE A 240 -13.24 11.07 10.40
N GLY A 241 -14.21 11.63 11.10
CA GLY A 241 -15.54 11.06 11.31
C GLY A 241 -16.60 11.80 10.49
N GLN A 242 -17.88 11.49 10.74
CA GLN A 242 -19.03 12.05 10.02
C GLN A 242 -18.97 13.58 9.81
N ALA A 243 -18.64 14.34 10.86
CA ALA A 243 -18.64 15.80 10.83
C ALA A 243 -17.51 16.42 9.99
N ASP A 244 -16.45 15.65 9.70
CA ASP A 244 -15.32 16.11 8.89
C ASP A 244 -15.59 15.98 7.38
N ILE A 245 -16.60 15.18 6.98
CA ILE A 245 -16.82 14.80 5.59
C ILE A 245 -17.65 15.86 4.86
N THR A 246 -16.97 16.79 4.19
CA THR A 246 -17.59 17.85 3.39
C THR A 246 -16.97 17.95 1.99
N LYS A 247 -17.65 18.61 1.06
CA LYS A 247 -17.11 18.87 -0.29
C LYS A 247 -15.84 19.71 -0.22
N GLU A 248 -15.83 20.73 0.63
CA GLU A 248 -14.71 21.64 0.83
C GLU A 248 -13.50 20.91 1.40
N PHE A 249 -13.72 19.93 2.27
CA PHE A 249 -12.66 19.06 2.79
C PHE A 249 -11.97 18.31 1.65
N PHE A 250 -12.72 17.62 0.79
CA PHE A 250 -12.13 16.89 -0.34
C PHE A 250 -11.57 17.79 -1.43
N LYS A 251 -12.19 18.95 -1.67
CA LYS A 251 -11.65 19.95 -2.60
C LYS A 251 -10.23 20.35 -2.18
N LYS A 252 -10.00 20.60 -0.89
CA LYS A 252 -8.66 20.90 -0.37
C LYS A 252 -7.68 19.75 -0.53
N ILE A 253 -8.12 18.49 -0.45
CA ILE A 253 -7.24 17.32 -0.63
C ILE A 253 -6.89 17.14 -2.11
N ILE A 254 -7.88 17.24 -2.99
CA ILE A 254 -7.75 16.97 -4.43
C ILE A 254 -7.06 18.12 -5.16
N GLU A 255 -7.34 19.36 -4.78
CA GLU A 255 -6.81 20.57 -5.45
C GLU A 255 -5.68 21.26 -4.65
N GLY A 256 -5.32 20.72 -3.48
CA GLY A 256 -4.48 21.42 -2.50
C GLY A 256 -2.99 21.49 -2.81
N GLY A 257 -2.52 20.98 -3.95
CA GLY A 257 -1.10 21.04 -4.28
C GLY A 257 -0.73 20.48 -5.65
N THR A 258 0.55 20.63 -5.97
CA THR A 258 1.17 20.01 -7.14
C THR A 258 2.27 19.06 -6.69
N CYS A 259 2.55 18.07 -7.52
CA CYS A 259 3.61 17.09 -7.32
C CYS A 259 4.14 16.62 -8.68
N ILE A 260 5.18 15.79 -8.64
CA ILE A 260 5.79 15.24 -9.85
C ILE A 260 5.19 13.86 -10.16
N TYR A 261 4.75 13.70 -11.40
CA TYR A 261 4.30 12.44 -11.98
C TYR A 261 5.00 12.27 -13.33
N ASN A 262 5.75 11.17 -13.52
CA ASN A 262 6.56 10.92 -14.72
C ASN A 262 7.46 12.11 -15.10
N ASN A 263 8.09 12.74 -14.11
CA ASN A 263 8.97 13.92 -14.26
C ASN A 263 8.25 15.17 -14.78
N GLN A 264 6.93 15.24 -14.65
CA GLN A 264 6.12 16.39 -15.02
C GLN A 264 5.26 16.83 -13.84
N PRO A 265 5.01 18.15 -13.68
CA PRO A 265 4.10 18.63 -12.65
C PRO A 265 2.66 18.16 -12.93
N THR A 266 1.94 17.79 -11.88
CA THR A 266 0.52 17.43 -11.92
C THR A 266 -0.18 17.90 -10.64
N SER A 267 -1.50 18.15 -10.73
CA SER A 267 -2.36 18.35 -9.57
C SER A 267 -2.88 17.03 -8.99
N LEU A 268 -2.81 15.91 -9.73
CA LEU A 268 -3.27 14.61 -9.26
C LEU A 268 -2.19 13.92 -8.44
N CYS A 269 -2.11 14.28 -7.16
CA CYS A 269 -1.07 13.78 -6.27
C CYS A 269 -1.46 12.51 -5.52
N PHE A 270 -2.68 12.45 -5.01
CA PHE A 270 -3.12 11.34 -4.17
C PHE A 270 -4.27 10.61 -4.86
N LEU A 271 -4.22 9.29 -4.82
CA LEU A 271 -5.28 8.41 -5.32
C LEU A 271 -6.17 7.90 -4.17
N PHE A 272 -5.61 7.87 -2.95
CA PHE A 272 -6.26 7.39 -1.75
C PHE A 272 -6.05 8.37 -0.60
N ALA A 273 -6.88 8.27 0.43
CA ALA A 273 -6.74 9.04 1.66
C ALA A 273 -6.98 8.18 2.89
N ARG A 274 -6.37 8.59 4.01
CA ARG A 274 -6.59 8.02 5.35
C ARG A 274 -6.34 9.10 6.43
N LYS A 275 -6.92 9.01 7.63
CA LYS A 275 -7.69 7.89 8.18
C LYS A 275 -9.17 8.24 8.37
N PHE A 276 -10.07 7.37 7.92
CA PHE A 276 -11.52 7.57 8.06
C PHE A 276 -12.11 6.59 9.08
N ALA A 277 -12.95 7.11 9.98
CA ALA A 277 -13.69 6.31 10.96
C ALA A 277 -14.90 5.63 10.29
N PRO A 278 -15.47 4.56 10.89
CA PRO A 278 -16.71 3.95 10.40
C PRO A 278 -17.86 4.94 10.26
N SER A 279 -17.94 5.94 11.15
CA SER A 279 -18.97 6.98 11.11
C SER A 279 -18.89 7.90 9.88
N ALA A 280 -17.78 7.88 9.13
CA ALA A 280 -17.65 8.63 7.88
C ALA A 280 -18.41 7.98 6.70
N LEU A 281 -18.83 6.71 6.81
CA LEU A 281 -19.37 5.94 5.67
C LEU A 281 -20.55 6.63 4.97
N GLU A 282 -21.59 7.00 5.71
CA GLU A 282 -22.81 7.56 5.11
C GLU A 282 -22.52 8.87 4.34
N PRO A 283 -21.88 9.90 4.93
CA PRO A 283 -21.49 11.09 4.17
C PRO A 283 -20.56 10.80 2.99
N LEU A 284 -19.67 9.81 3.09
CA LEU A 284 -18.80 9.42 1.98
C LEU A 284 -19.61 8.84 0.81
N LEU A 285 -20.66 8.05 1.10
CA LEU A 285 -21.56 7.51 0.09
C LEU A 285 -22.42 8.60 -0.57
N ASP A 286 -22.84 9.61 0.20
CA ASP A 286 -23.58 10.76 -0.32
C ASP A 286 -22.74 11.59 -1.29
N LEU A 287 -21.44 11.73 -1.01
CA LEU A 287 -20.51 12.48 -1.86
C LEU A 287 -19.91 11.66 -3.01
N ALA A 288 -20.13 10.34 -3.07
CA ALA A 288 -19.38 9.46 -3.96
C ALA A 288 -19.50 9.83 -5.45
N SER A 289 -20.73 10.03 -5.94
CA SER A 289 -20.97 10.39 -7.34
C SER A 289 -20.49 11.79 -7.68
N GLU A 290 -20.68 12.76 -6.77
CA GLU A 290 -20.41 14.18 -7.03
C GLU A 290 -18.92 14.52 -6.89
N VAL A 291 -18.24 13.97 -5.89
CA VAL A 291 -16.85 14.33 -5.55
C VAL A 291 -15.85 13.32 -6.13
N PHE A 292 -16.11 12.02 -6.02
CA PHE A 292 -15.15 10.98 -6.42
C PHE A 292 -15.44 10.40 -7.82
N GLY A 293 -16.67 10.56 -8.30
CA GLY A 293 -17.12 10.17 -9.64
C GLY A 293 -17.47 8.68 -9.77
N TYR A 294 -18.03 8.04 -8.73
CA TYR A 294 -18.51 6.65 -8.76
C TYR A 294 -19.63 6.34 -7.78
#